data_AF-A0A4P7UFM5-F1
#
_entry.id   AF-A0A4P7UFM5-F1
#
_cell.length_a   1.000
_cell.length_b   1.000
_cell.length_c   1.000
_cell.angle_alpha   90.00
_cell.angle_beta   90.00
_cell.angle_gamma   90.00
#
_symmetry.space_group_name_H-M   'P 1'
#
loop_
_entity.id
_entity.type
_entity.pdbx_description
1 polymer ?
#
loop_
_entity_poly.entity_id
_entity_poly.type
_entity_poly.pdbx_seq_one_letter_code
_entity_poly.pdbx_strand_id
1 'polypeptide(L)'
;MRKNTVFIFLLAIFLLFYSLSTHTPMFADDYSFFLGSHDDLLQTIWEKYFTWGGRLLGHAWMISVQHISPQLFGIISAAAVCLLLAGVHLLTYGQAWKSNFSLWRWVFPFAIFWFCLPEAWEILLWRTGSLYLLAVTCTCFFLVPYRYYMDSGKWLPGWLALPFVLLAFCIPFWVEVVILPALFLGAFMLYRRRGQTRPPAWAVAALIALAVGAAFSIGAPGNFARASASNSFQLGTFISNAVILIYKYLYTISVPALFSALVAALLYEKSRKTQCFPFAVVLAFFAASALSVVIIFGGGSASYRALSMAFVMALVAANMAFDAALRKWSWLWILPALCIPLLAVSALQTRTDYVQLLEAQAARDADVKAAQQRGEHIVFLTEYPAVRHKNFFFLDTLRGNPVPWPSQFSRWYGLENAYLLMDATPGTLTDTASQRWTGSLPVMQGISLQGVYVTPRDKGNVVAAVFQDDKKAIDEIFFFTVAQDSSMIPKAATHLLPQKQLPALLTSPFEKISSELFDRTRIAIGPNTTMPQGNKTTMYYAKLHPRGGTEGNIALIIRIKAAGETAYVQCF
;
A
#
# COMPACT_ATOMS: atom_id res chain seq x y z
N MET A 1 4.87 35.34 20.24
CA MET A 1 3.61 34.79 19.68
C MET A 1 2.88 34.01 20.78
N ARG A 2 1.56 34.13 20.88
CA ARG A 2 0.77 33.55 21.97
C ARG A 2 0.67 32.02 21.78
N LYS A 3 0.72 31.26 22.89
CA LYS A 3 0.56 29.78 22.90
C LYS A 3 -0.67 29.33 22.09
N ASN A 4 -1.72 30.14 22.10
CA ASN A 4 -2.97 29.94 21.36
C ASN A 4 -2.74 29.70 19.86
N THR A 5 -1.75 30.35 19.23
CA THR A 5 -1.50 30.18 17.79
C THR A 5 -0.99 28.77 17.46
N VAL A 6 -0.17 28.17 18.33
CA VAL A 6 0.28 26.77 18.15
C VAL A 6 -0.89 25.81 18.30
N PHE A 7 -1.77 26.04 19.29
CA PHE A 7 -2.95 25.20 19.48
C PHE A 7 -3.92 25.29 18.28
N ILE A 8 -4.15 26.50 17.75
CA ILE A 8 -4.98 26.69 16.55
C ILE A 8 -4.35 25.95 15.36
N PHE A 9 -3.03 26.02 15.19
CA PHE A 9 -2.33 25.31 14.13
C PHE A 9 -2.44 23.79 14.27
N LEU A 10 -2.25 23.25 15.48
CA LEU A 10 -2.43 21.83 15.75
C LEU A 10 -3.88 21.38 15.55
N LEU A 11 -4.85 22.20 15.93
CA LEU A 11 -6.26 21.94 15.65
C LEU A 11 -6.54 21.94 14.14
N ALA A 12 -5.94 22.84 13.37
CA ALA A 12 -6.07 22.86 11.91
C ALA A 12 -5.49 21.58 11.28
N ILE A 13 -4.32 21.12 11.74
CA ILE A 13 -3.74 19.84 11.33
C ILE A 13 -4.67 18.68 11.70
N PHE A 14 -5.19 18.67 12.94
CA PHE A 14 -6.11 17.64 13.39
C PHE A 14 -7.35 17.56 12.50
N LEU A 15 -8.00 18.70 12.23
CA LEU A 15 -9.19 18.77 11.38
C LEU A 15 -8.90 18.36 9.93
N LEU A 16 -7.72 18.73 9.41
CA LEU A 16 -7.28 18.31 8.08
C LEU A 16 -7.14 16.79 8.00
N PHE A 17 -6.38 16.17 8.91
CA PHE A 17 -6.20 14.72 8.91
C PHE A 17 -7.47 13.96 9.27
N TYR A 18 -8.31 14.52 10.13
CA TYR A 18 -9.64 13.95 10.40
C TYR A 18 -10.48 13.93 9.13
N SER A 19 -10.53 15.04 8.39
CA SER A 19 -11.23 15.11 7.11
C SER A 19 -10.64 14.15 6.09
N LEU A 20 -9.33 14.04 5.97
CA LEU A 20 -8.71 13.15 4.98
C LEU A 20 -8.94 11.68 5.34
N SER A 21 -8.66 11.28 6.59
CA SER A 21 -8.76 9.89 7.05
C SER A 21 -10.20 9.36 7.06
N THR A 22 -11.19 10.23 7.22
CA THR A 22 -12.62 9.84 7.10
C THR A 22 -13.05 9.62 5.65
N HIS A 23 -12.36 10.24 4.68
CA HIS A 23 -12.66 10.14 3.25
C HIS A 23 -11.68 9.22 2.51
N THR A 24 -10.74 8.59 3.22
CA THR A 24 -9.85 7.58 2.64
C THR A 24 -10.68 6.36 2.21
N PRO A 25 -10.62 5.94 0.93
CA PRO A 25 -11.23 4.69 0.51
C PRO A 25 -10.51 3.48 1.12
N MET A 26 -11.17 2.33 1.06
CA MET A 26 -10.56 1.06 1.42
C MET A 26 -9.57 0.62 0.34
N PHE A 27 -8.38 0.16 0.74
CA PHE A 27 -7.38 -0.40 -0.15
C PHE A 27 -7.38 -1.93 -0.11
N ALA A 28 -6.71 -2.57 -1.06
CA ALA A 28 -6.65 -4.03 -1.19
C ALA A 28 -6.37 -4.75 0.13
N ASP A 29 -5.30 -4.35 0.81
CA ASP A 29 -4.88 -4.94 2.07
C ASP A 29 -5.93 -4.75 3.19
N ASP A 30 -6.75 -3.70 3.16
CA ASP A 30 -7.79 -3.50 4.18
C ASP A 30 -8.85 -4.62 4.14
N TYR A 31 -9.17 -5.11 2.94
CA TYR A 31 -10.04 -6.28 2.77
C TYR A 31 -9.40 -7.57 3.28
N SER A 32 -8.07 -7.69 3.22
CA SER A 32 -7.32 -8.87 3.66
C SER A 32 -7.28 -9.08 5.17
N PHE A 33 -7.43 -8.00 5.94
CA PHE A 33 -7.40 -8.01 7.41
C PHE A 33 -8.78 -7.98 8.05
N PHE A 34 -9.84 -8.06 7.25
CA PHE A 34 -11.20 -8.20 7.76
C PHE A 34 -11.44 -9.59 8.35
N LEU A 35 -12.16 -9.66 9.47
CA LEU A 35 -12.60 -10.92 10.07
C LEU A 35 -14.04 -11.18 9.67
N GLY A 36 -14.32 -12.39 9.19
CA GLY A 36 -15.69 -12.86 9.01
C GLY A 36 -16.39 -13.04 10.36
N SER A 37 -17.71 -13.25 10.32
CA SER A 37 -18.56 -13.43 11.52
C SER A 37 -18.18 -14.62 12.42
N HIS A 38 -17.33 -15.53 11.93
CA HIS A 38 -16.89 -16.74 12.63
C HIS A 38 -15.41 -16.75 12.98
N ASP A 39 -14.67 -15.68 12.65
CA ASP A 39 -13.22 -15.64 12.86
C ASP A 39 -12.88 -15.04 14.25
N ASP A 40 -12.05 -15.74 15.03
CA ASP A 40 -11.55 -15.25 16.32
C ASP A 40 -10.30 -14.36 16.13
N LEU A 41 -10.32 -13.17 16.73
CA LEU A 41 -9.23 -12.20 16.67
C LEU A 41 -7.91 -12.74 17.23
N LEU A 42 -7.94 -13.34 18.41
CA LEU A 42 -6.74 -13.85 19.07
C LEU A 42 -6.18 -15.05 18.32
N GLN A 43 -7.06 -15.93 17.84
CA GLN A 43 -6.64 -17.04 16.99
C GLN A 43 -5.97 -16.54 15.71
N THR A 44 -6.56 -15.54 15.04
CA THR A 44 -5.99 -14.97 13.81
C THR A 44 -4.63 -14.30 14.05
N ILE A 45 -4.48 -13.57 15.15
CA ILE A 45 -3.19 -12.96 15.52
C ILE A 45 -2.15 -14.04 15.80
N TRP A 46 -2.55 -15.10 16.52
CA TRP A 46 -1.69 -16.24 16.82
C TRP A 46 -1.23 -16.94 15.54
N GLU A 47 -2.14 -17.26 14.63
CA GLU A 47 -1.81 -17.86 13.33
C GLU A 47 -0.86 -16.96 12.52
N LYS A 48 -1.11 -15.65 12.47
CA LYS A 48 -0.22 -14.69 11.77
C LYS A 48 1.17 -14.60 12.39
N TYR A 49 1.34 -14.85 13.69
CA TYR A 49 2.67 -14.92 14.32
C TYR A 49 3.52 -16.07 13.74
N PHE A 50 2.89 -17.22 13.49
CA PHE A 50 3.57 -18.40 12.93
C PHE A 50 3.69 -18.38 11.42
N THR A 51 2.77 -17.72 10.71
CA THR A 51 2.68 -17.78 9.24
C THR A 51 3.15 -16.52 8.52
N TRP A 52 3.11 -15.35 9.17
CA TRP A 52 3.35 -14.06 8.51
C TRP A 52 4.49 -13.23 9.12
N GLY A 53 4.49 -13.04 10.44
CA GLY A 53 5.55 -12.29 11.12
C GLY A 53 5.26 -11.88 12.56
N GLY A 54 6.28 -11.40 13.25
CA GLY A 54 6.24 -11.12 14.69
C GLY A 54 5.51 -9.85 15.12
N ARG A 55 4.83 -9.16 14.21
CA ARG A 55 4.12 -7.89 14.46
C ARG A 55 2.80 -8.11 15.18
N LEU A 56 2.82 -8.66 16.39
CA LEU A 56 1.60 -9.01 17.13
C LEU A 56 0.65 -7.82 17.31
N LEU A 57 1.16 -6.68 17.78
CA LEU A 57 0.37 -5.46 17.95
C LEU A 57 0.02 -4.84 16.60
N GLY A 58 0.91 -4.92 15.62
CA GLY A 58 0.63 -4.51 14.24
C GLY A 58 -0.56 -5.27 13.65
N HIS A 59 -0.58 -6.60 13.76
CA HIS A 59 -1.70 -7.44 13.29
C HIS A 59 -2.98 -7.15 14.06
N ALA A 60 -2.91 -7.03 15.39
CA ALA A 60 -4.07 -6.67 16.21
C ALA A 60 -4.68 -5.33 15.77
N TRP A 61 -3.84 -4.33 15.52
CA TRP A 61 -4.26 -3.01 15.01
C TRP A 61 -4.88 -3.12 13.61
N MET A 62 -4.18 -3.75 12.65
CA MET A 62 -4.65 -3.89 11.27
C MET A 62 -6.00 -4.58 11.19
N ILE A 63 -6.29 -5.53 12.07
CA ILE A 63 -7.60 -6.20 12.13
C ILE A 63 -8.64 -5.30 12.82
N SER A 64 -8.29 -4.74 13.97
CA SER A 64 -9.20 -3.93 14.78
C SER A 64 -9.68 -2.67 14.04
N VAL A 65 -8.80 -2.04 13.26
CA VAL A 65 -9.12 -0.82 12.51
C VAL A 65 -10.16 -1.05 11.40
N GLN A 66 -10.33 -2.29 10.93
CA GLN A 66 -11.37 -2.62 9.95
C GLN A 66 -12.77 -2.71 10.56
N HIS A 67 -12.86 -2.90 11.87
CA HIS A 67 -14.12 -3.06 12.59
C HIS A 67 -14.61 -1.77 13.25
N ILE A 68 -13.85 -0.68 13.15
CA ILE A 68 -14.26 0.64 13.64
C ILE A 68 -14.80 1.53 12.51
N SER A 69 -15.66 2.46 12.89
CA SER A 69 -16.22 3.41 11.94
C SER A 69 -15.12 4.32 11.33
N PRO A 70 -15.30 4.80 10.09
CA PRO A 70 -14.37 5.77 9.48
C PRO A 70 -14.15 7.01 10.33
N GLN A 71 -15.18 7.45 11.07
CA GLN A 71 -15.12 8.61 11.97
C GLN A 71 -14.19 8.34 13.15
N LEU A 72 -14.29 7.16 13.78
CA LEU A 72 -13.40 6.82 14.89
C LEU A 72 -11.96 6.64 14.41
N PHE A 73 -11.76 5.98 13.27
CA PHE A 73 -10.43 5.88 12.66
C PHE A 73 -9.84 7.27 12.36
N GLY A 74 -10.65 8.19 11.81
CA GLY A 74 -10.24 9.56 11.53
C GLY A 74 -9.76 10.30 12.77
N ILE A 75 -10.43 10.14 13.91
CA ILE A 75 -10.00 10.72 15.19
C ILE A 75 -8.64 10.16 15.61
N ILE A 76 -8.47 8.84 15.55
CA ILE A 76 -7.24 8.17 15.98
C ILE A 76 -6.06 8.56 15.09
N SER A 77 -6.23 8.52 13.77
CA SER A 77 -5.20 8.91 12.79
C SER A 77 -4.80 10.37 12.96
N ALA A 78 -5.77 11.29 13.04
CA ALA A 78 -5.49 12.71 13.23
C ALA A 78 -4.76 13.00 14.56
N ALA A 79 -5.19 12.35 15.64
CA ALA A 79 -4.52 12.45 16.93
C ALA A 79 -3.08 11.93 16.86
N ALA A 80 -2.85 10.79 16.19
CA ALA A 80 -1.54 10.20 16.03
C ALA A 80 -0.57 11.11 15.26
N VAL A 81 -1.03 11.82 14.22
CA VAL A 81 -0.21 12.81 13.51
C VAL A 81 0.19 13.97 14.43
N CYS A 82 -0.76 14.55 15.17
CA CYS A 82 -0.47 15.62 16.12
C CYS A 82 0.49 15.15 17.23
N LEU A 83 0.31 13.93 17.73
CA LEU A 83 1.18 13.30 18.72
C LEU A 83 2.59 13.07 18.16
N LEU A 84 2.71 12.62 16.90
CA LEU A 84 4.01 12.46 16.25
C LEU A 84 4.76 13.80 16.16
N LEU A 85 4.10 14.86 15.72
CA LEU A 85 4.68 16.21 15.67
C LEU A 85 5.09 16.69 17.07
N ALA A 86 4.28 16.39 18.08
CA ALA A 86 4.64 16.67 19.47
C ALA A 86 5.87 15.86 19.89
N GLY A 87 5.96 14.58 19.56
CA GLY A 87 7.14 13.74 19.78
C GLY A 87 8.39 14.34 19.14
N VAL A 88 8.32 14.76 17.88
CA VAL A 88 9.41 15.45 17.17
C VAL A 88 9.83 16.72 17.91
N HIS A 89 8.87 17.55 18.34
CA HIS A 89 9.13 18.78 19.10
C HIS A 89 9.81 18.48 20.44
N LEU A 90 9.31 17.50 21.20
CA LEU A 90 9.87 17.10 22.49
C LEU A 90 11.27 16.51 22.35
N LEU A 91 11.53 15.71 21.32
CA LEU A 91 12.87 15.17 21.05
C LEU A 91 13.85 16.25 20.61
N THR A 92 13.39 17.21 19.79
CA THR A 92 14.19 18.36 19.35
C THR A 92 14.64 19.21 20.53
N TYR A 93 13.70 19.62 21.39
CA TYR A 93 13.95 20.64 22.41
C TYR A 93 14.20 20.10 23.82
N GLY A 94 13.92 18.81 24.06
CA GLY A 94 14.09 18.19 25.37
C GLY A 94 13.38 18.99 26.48
N GLN A 95 14.06 19.20 27.61
CA GLN A 95 13.50 19.96 28.74
C GLN A 95 13.15 21.42 28.40
N ALA A 96 13.77 21.99 27.36
CA ALA A 96 13.51 23.35 26.93
C ALA A 96 12.25 23.47 26.05
N TRP A 97 11.47 22.41 25.82
CA TRP A 97 10.33 22.44 24.90
C TRP A 97 9.31 23.56 25.17
N LYS A 98 9.08 23.92 26.46
CA LYS A 98 8.12 24.95 26.86
C LYS A 98 8.54 26.36 26.44
N SER A 99 9.82 26.70 26.62
CA SER A 99 10.36 28.00 26.21
C SER A 99 10.48 28.12 24.69
N ASN A 100 10.45 26.98 24.02
CA ASN A 100 10.59 26.84 22.57
C ASN A 100 9.24 26.60 21.86
N PHE A 101 8.11 26.87 22.52
CA PHE A 101 6.76 26.63 22.00
C PHE A 101 6.26 27.78 21.12
N SER A 102 6.77 27.89 19.89
CA SER A 102 6.38 28.93 18.92
C SER A 102 5.88 28.33 17.60
N LEU A 103 4.91 28.99 16.94
CA LEU A 103 4.22 28.49 15.73
C LEU A 103 5.17 27.93 14.68
N TRP A 104 6.19 28.71 14.33
CA TRP A 104 7.13 28.40 13.26
C TRP A 104 7.93 27.11 13.48
N ARG A 105 8.17 26.76 14.75
CA ARG A 105 8.86 25.51 15.14
C ARG A 105 7.97 24.28 15.01
N TRP A 106 6.69 24.48 14.72
CA TRP A 106 5.74 23.44 14.34
C TRP A 106 5.46 23.45 12.83
N VAL A 107 5.34 24.64 12.22
CA VAL A 107 5.09 24.79 10.78
C VAL A 107 6.21 24.17 9.95
N PHE A 108 7.48 24.45 10.29
CA PHE A 108 8.62 23.95 9.52
C PHE A 108 8.73 22.41 9.53
N PRO A 109 8.77 21.72 10.68
CA PRO A 109 8.83 20.26 10.67
C PRO A 109 7.57 19.64 10.07
N PHE A 110 6.39 20.25 10.24
CA PHE A 110 5.17 19.79 9.57
C PHE A 110 5.27 19.92 8.05
N ALA A 111 5.85 21.00 7.52
CA ALA A 111 6.03 21.18 6.08
C ALA A 111 6.98 20.12 5.49
N ILE A 112 8.14 19.89 6.12
CA ILE A 112 9.05 18.83 5.67
C ILE A 112 8.35 17.48 5.76
N PHE A 113 7.63 17.22 6.85
CA PHE A 113 6.87 16.00 7.01
C PHE A 113 5.80 15.81 5.92
N TRP A 114 5.05 16.84 5.59
CA TRP A 114 3.99 16.81 4.57
C TRP A 114 4.54 16.56 3.15
N PHE A 115 5.64 17.23 2.80
CA PHE A 115 6.17 17.19 1.42
C PHE A 115 7.24 16.10 1.19
N CYS A 116 7.89 15.61 2.23
CA CYS A 116 9.08 14.76 2.08
C CYS A 116 8.95 13.39 2.77
N LEU A 117 7.88 13.11 3.52
CA LEU A 117 7.66 11.77 4.06
C LEU A 117 7.41 10.80 2.89
N PRO A 118 8.22 9.73 2.75
CA PRO A 118 8.05 8.76 1.68
C PRO A 118 6.71 8.04 1.86
N GLU A 119 5.94 7.89 0.79
CA GLU A 119 4.61 7.27 0.84
C GLU A 119 3.72 7.84 1.95
N ALA A 120 3.78 9.18 2.14
CA ALA A 120 3.16 9.85 3.28
C ALA A 120 1.72 9.40 3.51
N TRP A 121 0.95 9.25 2.44
CA TRP A 121 -0.48 8.95 2.50
C TRP A 121 -0.76 7.50 2.88
N GLU A 122 0.12 6.58 2.49
CA GLU A 122 0.06 5.18 2.92
C GLU A 122 0.36 5.02 4.41
N ILE A 123 1.18 5.92 4.98
CA ILE A 123 1.49 5.90 6.41
C ILE A 123 0.43 6.64 7.22
N LEU A 124 -0.11 7.75 6.69
CA LEU A 124 -0.93 8.68 7.47
C LEU A 124 -2.43 8.43 7.34
N LEU A 125 -2.90 8.05 6.15
CA LEU A 125 -4.33 8.01 5.81
C LEU A 125 -4.86 6.59 5.60
N TRP A 126 -4.04 5.68 5.09
CA TRP A 126 -4.44 4.28 4.89
C TRP A 126 -4.65 3.57 6.24
N ARG A 127 -5.80 2.91 6.39
CA ARG A 127 -6.23 2.22 7.61
C ARG A 127 -5.21 1.20 8.09
N THR A 128 -4.94 0.17 7.30
CA THR A 128 -3.95 -0.86 7.66
C THR A 128 -2.55 -0.25 7.77
N GLY A 129 -2.18 0.69 6.89
CA GLY A 129 -0.87 1.36 6.89
C GLY A 129 -0.59 2.26 8.09
N SER A 130 -1.62 2.78 8.76
CA SER A 130 -1.49 3.62 9.96
C SER A 130 -0.73 2.96 11.12
N LEU A 131 -0.51 1.63 11.05
CA LEU A 131 0.39 0.92 11.94
C LEU A 131 1.80 1.58 11.99
N TYR A 132 2.31 2.07 10.86
CA TYR A 132 3.63 2.70 10.79
C TYR A 132 3.64 4.05 11.51
N LEU A 133 2.58 4.85 11.34
CA LEU A 133 2.40 6.12 12.06
C LEU A 133 2.37 5.87 13.57
N LEU A 134 1.57 4.89 14.03
CA LEU A 134 1.48 4.55 15.45
C LEU A 134 2.80 4.01 16.00
N ALA A 135 3.48 3.12 15.27
CA ALA A 135 4.79 2.59 15.65
C ALA A 135 5.81 3.72 15.89
N VAL A 136 5.97 4.61 14.90
CA VAL A 136 6.92 5.72 14.99
C VAL A 136 6.53 6.71 16.09
N THR A 137 5.24 6.97 16.28
CA THR A 137 4.73 7.82 17.36
C THR A 137 5.08 7.23 18.73
N CYS A 138 4.74 5.96 18.97
CA CYS A 138 5.05 5.24 20.20
C CYS A 138 6.56 5.26 20.49
N THR A 139 7.39 5.04 19.47
CA THR A 139 8.84 5.07 19.63
C THR A 139 9.37 6.48 19.94
N CYS A 140 8.81 7.53 19.34
CA CYS A 140 9.18 8.90 19.70
C CYS A 140 8.92 9.17 21.18
N PHE A 141 7.72 8.81 21.68
CA PHE A 141 7.38 8.99 23.09
C PHE A 141 8.17 8.09 24.03
N PHE A 142 8.59 6.91 23.59
CA PHE A 142 9.55 6.08 24.31
C PHE A 142 10.91 6.76 24.48
N LEU A 143 11.37 7.52 23.47
CA LEU A 143 12.65 8.21 23.52
C LEU A 143 12.63 9.52 24.31
N VAL A 144 11.48 10.17 24.48
CA VAL A 144 11.32 11.42 25.26
C VAL A 144 11.92 11.31 26.69
N PRO A 145 11.63 10.26 27.49
CA PRO A 145 12.27 10.05 28.79
C PRO A 145 13.79 10.09 28.76
N TYR A 146 14.39 9.40 27.79
CA TYR A 146 15.84 9.35 27.62
C TYR A 146 16.38 10.72 27.23
N ARG A 147 15.68 11.44 26.35
CA ARG A 147 16.05 12.81 25.94
C ARG A 147 16.06 13.76 27.13
N TYR A 148 15.06 13.69 28.00
CA TYR A 148 14.95 14.57 29.17
C TYR A 148 15.91 14.16 30.28
N TYR A 149 16.14 12.85 30.45
CA TYR A 149 17.18 12.35 31.35
C TYR A 149 18.57 12.82 30.91
N MET A 150 18.86 12.84 29.61
CA MET A 150 20.12 13.37 29.06
C MET A 150 20.31 14.85 29.41
N ASP A 151 19.25 15.65 29.43
CA ASP A 151 19.32 17.09 29.74
C ASP A 151 19.52 17.37 31.23
N SER A 152 18.68 16.79 32.11
CA SER A 152 18.52 17.36 33.45
C SER A 152 19.05 16.52 34.60
N GLY A 153 18.98 15.20 34.52
CA GLY A 153 18.87 14.52 35.81
C GLY A 153 17.98 13.31 35.87
N LYS A 154 16.74 13.64 35.55
CA LYS A 154 15.57 13.12 36.23
C LYS A 154 14.40 13.37 35.29
N TRP A 155 13.53 12.39 35.13
CA TRP A 155 12.34 12.60 34.34
C TRP A 155 11.20 11.68 34.74
N LEU A 156 11.48 10.38 34.89
CA LEU A 156 10.43 9.42 35.18
C LEU A 156 10.19 9.29 36.69
N PRO A 157 8.97 9.59 37.18
CA PRO A 157 8.55 9.21 38.52
C PRO A 157 8.58 7.69 38.69
N GLY A 158 8.89 7.21 39.90
CA GLY A 158 9.02 5.76 40.15
C GLY A 158 7.78 4.93 39.78
N TRP A 159 6.58 5.47 40.00
CA TRP A 159 5.31 4.79 39.68
C TRP A 159 5.08 4.60 38.17
N LEU A 160 5.74 5.39 37.32
CA LEU A 160 5.68 5.24 35.86
C LEU A 160 6.75 4.29 35.30
N ALA A 161 7.69 3.81 36.12
CA ALA A 161 8.78 2.95 35.65
C ALA A 161 8.29 1.62 35.07
N LEU A 162 7.41 0.91 35.79
CA LEU A 162 6.90 -0.38 35.33
C LEU A 162 6.03 -0.26 34.06
N PRO A 163 5.01 0.64 33.98
CA PRO A 163 4.28 0.87 32.74
C PRO A 163 5.17 1.22 31.56
N PHE A 164 6.23 2.00 31.80
CA PHE A 164 7.18 2.39 30.76
C PHE A 164 8.02 1.20 30.25
N VAL A 165 8.47 0.31 31.15
CA VAL A 165 9.18 -0.92 30.79
C VAL A 165 8.29 -1.86 29.98
N LEU A 166 7.01 -2.00 30.35
CA LEU A 166 6.04 -2.79 29.60
C LEU A 166 5.78 -2.19 28.21
N LEU A 167 5.64 -0.87 28.11
CA LEU A 167 5.55 -0.18 26.82
C LEU A 167 6.78 -0.46 25.95
N ALA A 168 7.98 -0.42 26.53
CA ALA A 168 9.22 -0.69 25.82
C ALA A 168 9.27 -2.11 25.23
N PHE A 169 8.82 -3.12 26.01
CA PHE A 169 8.66 -4.49 25.52
C PHE A 169 7.69 -4.60 24.33
N CYS A 170 6.65 -3.75 24.30
CA CYS A 170 5.60 -3.78 23.30
C CYS A 170 5.98 -3.13 21.95
N ILE A 171 6.90 -2.16 21.94
CA ILE A 171 7.28 -1.40 20.73
C ILE A 171 7.66 -2.30 19.53
N PRO A 172 8.50 -3.34 19.69
CA PRO A 172 8.93 -4.20 18.58
C PRO A 172 7.78 -4.91 17.86
N PHE A 173 6.68 -5.19 18.57
CA PHE A 173 5.52 -5.88 18.01
C PHE A 173 4.67 -5.02 17.08
N TRP A 174 4.97 -3.73 16.93
CA TRP A 174 4.35 -2.88 15.92
C TRP A 174 5.00 -3.08 14.55
N VAL A 175 6.28 -2.72 14.43
CA VAL A 175 7.09 -2.81 13.21
C VAL A 175 8.56 -2.98 13.60
N GLU A 176 9.32 -3.73 12.81
CA GLU A 176 10.72 -4.00 13.12
C GLU A 176 11.62 -2.76 13.00
N VAL A 177 11.26 -1.81 12.13
CA VAL A 177 12.08 -0.63 11.77
C VAL A 177 12.33 0.36 12.91
N VAL A 178 11.53 0.29 13.97
CA VAL A 178 11.66 1.20 15.12
C VAL A 178 12.64 0.69 16.18
N ILE A 179 13.04 -0.58 16.10
CA ILE A 179 13.81 -1.27 17.15
C ILE A 179 15.24 -0.71 17.27
N LEU A 180 16.04 -0.79 16.20
CA LEU A 180 17.45 -0.36 16.24
C LEU A 180 17.61 1.15 16.55
N PRO A 181 16.81 2.05 15.98
CA PRO A 181 16.86 3.48 16.33
C PRO A 181 16.55 3.72 17.81
N ALA A 182 15.54 3.03 18.35
CA ALA A 182 15.13 3.15 19.74
C ALA A 182 16.23 2.65 20.70
N LEU A 183 16.80 1.48 20.43
CA LEU A 183 17.91 0.92 21.21
C LEU A 183 19.14 1.83 21.17
N PHE A 184 19.54 2.25 19.96
CA PHE A 184 20.72 3.08 19.76
C PHE A 184 20.57 4.44 20.45
N LEU A 185 19.46 5.16 20.22
CA LEU A 185 19.27 6.49 20.80
C LEU A 185 19.09 6.43 22.31
N GLY A 186 18.35 5.45 22.83
CA GLY A 186 18.20 5.28 24.27
C GLY A 186 19.54 4.99 24.94
N ALA A 187 20.36 4.10 24.36
CA ALA A 187 21.71 3.81 24.85
C ALA A 187 22.65 5.02 24.73
N PHE A 188 22.62 5.72 23.59
CA PHE A 188 23.42 6.92 23.35
C PHE A 188 23.08 8.01 24.37
N MET A 189 21.80 8.31 24.58
CA MET A 189 21.35 9.35 25.52
C MET A 189 21.69 8.99 26.97
N LEU A 190 21.68 7.70 27.31
CA LEU A 190 22.12 7.20 28.61
C LEU A 190 23.63 7.39 28.80
N TYR A 191 24.42 6.99 27.80
CA TYR A 191 25.88 7.12 27.80
C TYR A 191 26.35 8.58 27.82
N ARG A 192 25.69 9.45 27.05
CA ARG A 192 26.11 10.85 26.88
C ARG A 192 26.08 11.65 28.18
N ARG A 193 25.35 11.17 29.18
CA ARG A 193 25.27 11.85 30.45
C ARG A 193 26.57 11.70 31.24
N ARG A 194 27.37 12.77 31.20
CA ARG A 194 28.57 12.92 32.02
C ARG A 194 28.19 13.25 33.47
N GLY A 195 28.80 12.57 34.43
CA GLY A 195 28.76 12.95 35.86
C GLY A 195 27.87 12.11 36.78
N GLN A 196 27.14 11.10 36.29
CA GLN A 196 26.58 10.06 37.15
C GLN A 196 27.33 8.75 36.93
N THR A 197 27.73 8.09 38.03
CA THR A 197 28.44 6.80 37.98
C THR A 197 27.52 5.64 37.60
N ARG A 198 26.18 5.79 37.73
CA ARG A 198 25.22 4.74 37.43
C ARG A 198 23.95 5.27 36.73
N PRO A 199 23.52 4.64 35.63
CA PRO A 199 22.24 4.94 34.99
C PRO A 199 21.05 4.53 35.88
N PRO A 200 19.89 5.18 35.77
CA PRO A 200 18.71 4.80 36.54
C PRO A 200 18.18 3.44 36.06
N ALA A 201 17.72 2.62 37.01
CA ALA A 201 17.26 1.25 36.73
C ALA A 201 16.14 1.18 35.68
N TRP A 202 15.19 2.12 35.69
CA TRP A 202 14.11 2.15 34.69
C TRP A 202 14.62 2.28 33.26
N ALA A 203 15.68 3.07 33.03
CA ALA A 203 16.20 3.32 31.69
C ALA A 203 16.91 2.10 31.12
N VAL A 204 17.64 1.39 31.98
CA VAL A 204 18.31 0.13 31.61
C VAL A 204 17.28 -0.98 31.43
N ALA A 205 16.35 -1.14 32.37
CA ALA A 205 15.30 -2.16 32.31
C ALA A 205 14.42 -1.99 31.05
N ALA A 206 14.08 -0.76 30.66
CA ALA A 206 13.30 -0.51 29.47
C ALA A 206 14.07 -0.81 28.17
N LEU A 207 15.39 -0.57 28.11
CA LEU A 207 16.21 -1.01 26.97
C LEU A 207 16.33 -2.52 26.88
N ILE A 208 16.49 -3.20 28.03
CA ILE A 208 16.50 -4.67 28.09
C ILE A 208 15.14 -5.20 27.63
N ALA A 209 14.04 -4.65 28.13
CA ALA A 209 12.68 -5.05 27.74
C ALA A 209 12.44 -4.85 26.24
N LEU A 210 12.88 -3.71 25.67
CA LEU A 210 12.84 -3.46 24.23
C LEU A 210 13.65 -4.50 23.45
N ALA A 211 14.84 -4.87 23.91
CA ALA A 211 15.68 -5.89 23.27
C ALA A 211 15.05 -7.30 23.35
N VAL A 212 14.43 -7.64 24.49
CA VAL A 212 13.70 -8.90 24.65
C VAL A 212 12.49 -8.94 23.72
N GLY A 213 11.66 -7.89 23.69
CA GLY A 213 10.54 -7.78 22.75
C GLY A 213 10.99 -7.88 21.28
N ALA A 214 12.15 -7.30 20.96
CA ALA A 214 12.75 -7.40 19.65
C ALA A 214 13.16 -8.83 19.30
N ALA A 215 13.73 -9.58 20.24
CA ALA A 215 14.06 -10.98 20.04
C ALA A 215 12.81 -11.82 19.72
N PHE A 216 11.69 -11.59 20.42
CA PHE A 216 10.41 -12.24 20.11
C PHE A 216 9.88 -11.85 18.73
N SER A 217 9.88 -10.55 18.41
CA SER A 217 9.33 -10.07 17.13
C SER A 217 10.18 -10.48 15.92
N ILE A 218 11.50 -10.45 16.03
CA ILE A 218 12.42 -10.81 14.94
C ILE A 218 12.49 -12.34 14.80
N GLY A 219 12.56 -13.06 15.94
CA GLY A 219 12.61 -14.52 16.00
C GLY A 219 11.27 -15.21 15.74
N ALA A 220 10.21 -14.48 15.39
CA ALA A 220 8.90 -15.04 15.12
C ALA A 220 8.95 -16.02 13.92
N PRO A 221 8.37 -17.23 14.04
CA PRO A 221 8.40 -18.24 12.97
C PRO A 221 7.87 -17.72 11.63
N GLY A 222 6.85 -16.86 11.65
CA GLY A 222 6.26 -16.28 10.44
C GLY A 222 7.23 -15.45 9.60
N ASN A 223 8.25 -14.82 10.21
CA ASN A 223 9.28 -14.11 9.45
C ASN A 223 10.09 -15.07 8.57
N PHE A 224 10.41 -16.26 9.10
CA PHE A 224 11.15 -17.29 8.38
C PHE A 224 10.30 -17.96 7.30
N ALA A 225 9.01 -18.21 7.60
CA ALA A 225 8.06 -18.74 6.62
C ALA A 225 7.86 -17.77 5.44
N ARG A 226 7.77 -16.46 5.71
CA ARG A 226 7.68 -15.44 4.66
C ARG A 226 8.95 -15.37 3.83
N ALA A 227 10.11 -15.39 4.49
CA ALA A 227 11.39 -15.23 3.82
C ALA A 227 11.77 -16.45 2.97
N SER A 228 11.32 -17.67 3.33
CA SER A 228 11.46 -18.87 2.49
C SER A 228 10.54 -18.81 1.26
N ALA A 229 9.33 -18.27 1.39
CA ALA A 229 8.38 -18.13 0.28
C ALA A 229 8.80 -17.09 -0.76
N SER A 230 9.51 -16.03 -0.36
CA SER A 230 9.84 -14.88 -1.22
C SER A 230 11.19 -14.97 -1.94
N ASN A 231 11.92 -16.08 -1.84
CA ASN A 231 13.30 -16.23 -2.35
C ASN A 231 14.25 -15.10 -1.88
N SER A 232 13.91 -14.41 -0.79
CA SER A 232 14.57 -13.15 -0.41
C SER A 232 16.03 -13.33 0.03
N PHE A 233 16.42 -14.56 0.37
CA PHE A 233 17.79 -14.90 0.74
C PHE A 233 18.67 -15.30 -0.46
N GLN A 234 18.13 -15.37 -1.67
CA GLN A 234 18.96 -15.56 -2.86
C GLN A 234 19.85 -14.33 -3.06
N LEU A 235 21.16 -14.55 -3.26
CA LEU A 235 22.16 -13.47 -3.27
C LEU A 235 21.83 -12.35 -4.26
N GLY A 236 21.37 -12.68 -5.48
CA GLY A 236 21.00 -11.69 -6.49
C GLY A 236 19.81 -10.82 -6.08
N THR A 237 18.74 -11.45 -5.57
CA THR A 237 17.55 -10.76 -5.05
C THR A 237 17.89 -9.91 -3.82
N PHE A 238 18.73 -10.43 -2.94
CA PHE A 238 19.22 -9.73 -1.76
C PHE A 238 20.00 -8.46 -2.14
N ILE A 239 20.96 -8.55 -3.06
CA ILE A 239 21.74 -7.40 -3.54
C ILE A 239 20.83 -6.37 -4.23
N SER A 240 19.91 -6.82 -5.09
CA SER A 240 18.97 -5.92 -5.77
C SER A 240 18.10 -5.16 -4.77
N ASN A 241 17.48 -5.87 -3.82
CA ASN A 241 16.70 -5.28 -2.75
C ASN A 241 17.53 -4.32 -1.90
N ALA A 242 18.79 -4.66 -1.63
CA ALA A 242 19.70 -3.83 -0.87
C ALA A 242 20.01 -2.51 -1.59
N VAL A 243 20.37 -2.56 -2.87
CA VAL A 243 20.66 -1.37 -3.69
C VAL A 243 19.42 -0.48 -3.80
N ILE A 244 18.27 -1.08 -4.12
CA ILE A 244 17.00 -0.39 -4.18
C ILE A 244 16.75 0.31 -2.84
N LEU A 245 16.79 -0.40 -1.73
CA LEU A 245 16.53 0.16 -0.40
C LEU A 245 17.50 1.30 -0.03
N ILE A 246 18.78 1.19 -0.36
CA ILE A 246 19.76 2.28 -0.17
C ILE A 246 19.35 3.51 -0.98
N TYR A 247 19.00 3.33 -2.25
CA TYR A 247 18.49 4.42 -3.09
C TYR A 247 17.24 5.06 -2.47
N LYS A 248 16.27 4.25 -2.03
CA LYS A 248 15.05 4.71 -1.35
C LYS A 248 15.36 5.50 -0.08
N TYR A 249 16.31 5.01 0.72
CA TYR A 249 16.76 5.67 1.93
C TYR A 249 17.42 7.00 1.62
N LEU A 250 18.40 7.03 0.71
CA LEU A 250 19.11 8.24 0.33
C LEU A 250 18.13 9.30 -0.20
N TYR A 251 17.15 8.90 -1.02
CA TYR A 251 16.07 9.78 -1.44
C TYR A 251 15.26 10.30 -0.24
N THR A 252 14.82 9.41 0.64
CA THR A 252 14.02 9.74 1.84
C THR A 252 14.72 10.73 2.76
N ILE A 253 16.02 10.54 3.01
CA ILE A 253 16.78 11.40 3.93
C ILE A 253 17.43 12.59 3.23
N SER A 254 17.42 12.66 1.90
CA SER A 254 18.14 13.69 1.14
C SER A 254 17.76 15.10 1.59
N VAL A 255 16.47 15.39 1.72
CA VAL A 255 16.01 16.74 2.11
C VAL A 255 16.40 17.06 3.56
N PRO A 256 16.07 16.25 4.59
CA PRO A 256 16.53 16.50 5.95
C PRO A 256 18.07 16.56 6.09
N ALA A 257 18.79 15.68 5.37
CA ALA A 257 20.25 15.58 5.43
C ALA A 257 20.94 16.76 4.75
N LEU A 258 20.53 17.16 3.55
CA LEU A 258 21.05 18.34 2.85
C LEU A 258 20.82 19.60 3.67
N PHE A 259 19.62 19.74 4.25
CA PHE A 259 19.31 20.88 5.11
C PHE A 259 20.22 20.92 6.35
N SER A 260 20.39 19.79 7.01
CA SER A 260 21.26 19.66 8.19
C SER A 260 22.72 19.89 7.86
N ALA A 261 23.20 19.37 6.73
CA ALA A 261 24.57 19.52 6.26
C ALA A 261 24.88 20.98 5.88
N LEU A 262 23.95 21.65 5.18
CA LEU A 262 24.05 23.08 4.88
C LEU A 262 24.18 23.88 6.17
N VAL A 263 23.29 23.68 7.13
CA VAL A 263 23.35 24.35 8.43
C VAL A 263 24.63 24.02 9.18
N ALA A 264 25.06 22.75 9.19
CA ALA A 264 26.29 22.34 9.85
C ALA A 264 27.52 23.02 9.24
N ALA A 265 27.65 23.08 7.91
CA ALA A 265 28.73 23.78 7.22
C ALA A 265 28.75 25.28 7.58
N LEU A 266 27.56 25.88 7.59
CA LEU A 266 27.30 27.28 7.93
C LEU A 266 27.55 27.65 9.42
N LEU A 267 27.49 26.66 10.32
CA LEU A 267 27.81 26.81 11.75
C LEU A 267 29.27 26.43 12.07
N TYR A 268 29.84 25.45 11.35
CA TYR A 268 31.19 24.91 11.54
C TYR A 268 32.29 25.95 11.36
N GLU A 269 32.13 26.84 10.38
CA GLU A 269 33.09 27.91 10.10
C GLU A 269 33.30 28.85 11.32
N LYS A 270 32.32 28.93 12.22
CA LYS A 270 32.33 29.85 13.37
C LYS A 270 32.39 29.14 14.73
N SER A 271 32.19 27.82 14.80
CA SER A 271 32.11 27.05 16.06
C SER A 271 33.46 26.60 16.63
N ARG A 272 34.60 27.03 16.08
CA ARG A 272 35.94 26.76 16.67
C ARG A 272 36.09 27.22 18.14
N LYS A 273 35.12 27.96 18.71
CA LYS A 273 35.22 28.57 20.04
C LYS A 273 34.13 28.19 21.07
N THR A 274 33.07 27.45 20.73
CA THR A 274 31.99 27.13 21.71
C THR A 274 31.42 25.71 21.53
N GLN A 275 31.14 25.05 22.66
CA GLN A 275 31.07 23.60 22.87
C GLN A 275 30.16 22.77 21.93
N CYS A 276 30.69 21.60 21.53
CA CYS A 276 30.14 20.55 20.65
C CYS A 276 28.91 19.75 21.18
N PHE A 277 28.02 20.35 21.98
CA PHE A 277 26.87 19.61 22.54
C PHE A 277 25.73 19.31 21.52
N PRO A 278 25.32 20.25 20.63
CA PRO A 278 24.24 19.97 19.67
C PRO A 278 24.64 18.98 18.57
N PHE A 279 25.91 19.05 18.12
CA PHE A 279 26.36 18.33 16.93
C PHE A 279 26.35 16.81 17.11
N ALA A 280 26.80 16.31 18.27
CA ALA A 280 26.81 14.87 18.53
C ALA A 280 25.40 14.28 18.65
N VAL A 281 24.43 15.05 19.17
CA VAL A 281 23.03 14.61 19.26
C VAL A 281 22.42 14.57 17.86
N VAL A 282 22.65 15.59 17.03
CA VAL A 282 22.23 15.60 15.61
C VAL A 282 22.81 14.40 14.86
N LEU A 283 24.11 14.12 15.02
CA LEU A 283 24.75 12.97 14.38
C LEU A 283 24.17 11.64 14.88
N ALA A 284 23.83 11.54 16.16
CA ALA A 284 23.19 10.34 16.71
C ALA A 284 21.80 10.11 16.09
N PHE A 285 20.99 11.15 15.88
CA PHE A 285 19.70 11.00 15.19
C PHE A 285 19.86 10.60 13.72
N PHE A 286 20.89 11.08 13.02
CA PHE A 286 21.21 10.59 11.67
C PHE A 286 21.71 9.13 11.67
N ALA A 287 22.52 8.74 12.65
CA ALA A 287 22.94 7.35 12.80
C ALA A 287 21.74 6.44 13.09
N ALA A 288 20.79 6.88 13.93
CA ALA A 288 19.55 6.18 14.19
C ALA A 288 18.67 6.06 12.93
N SER A 289 18.62 7.12 12.10
CA SER A 289 17.97 7.08 10.79
C SER A 289 18.56 5.98 9.90
N ALA A 290 19.89 5.88 9.80
CA ALA A 290 20.56 4.85 9.01
C ALA A 290 20.32 3.43 9.57
N LEU A 291 20.35 3.27 10.89
CA LEU A 291 20.07 2.00 11.56
C LEU A 291 18.65 1.50 11.34
N SER A 292 17.67 2.40 11.14
CA SER A 292 16.29 2.03 10.79
C SER A 292 16.23 1.20 9.50
N VAL A 293 17.18 1.41 8.59
CA VAL A 293 17.24 0.70 7.30
C VAL A 293 17.90 -0.67 7.45
N VAL A 294 18.89 -0.79 8.34
CA VAL A 294 19.65 -2.03 8.55
C VAL A 294 18.74 -3.21 8.86
N ILE A 295 17.73 -3.00 9.72
CA ILE A 295 16.80 -4.07 10.12
C ILE A 295 15.82 -4.47 9.00
N ILE A 296 15.61 -3.60 8.02
CA ILE A 296 14.77 -3.89 6.84
C ILE A 296 15.48 -4.89 5.91
N PHE A 297 16.82 -4.86 5.81
CA PHE A 297 17.57 -5.83 4.99
C PHE A 297 17.37 -7.28 5.47
N GLY A 298 17.14 -7.50 6.77
CA GLY A 298 16.91 -8.84 7.32
C GLY A 298 15.51 -9.42 7.01
N GLY A 299 14.54 -8.59 6.62
CA GLY A 299 13.13 -8.98 6.50
C GLY A 299 12.66 -9.39 5.09
N GLY A 300 13.53 -9.32 4.09
CA GLY A 300 13.30 -9.86 2.75
C GLY A 300 12.28 -9.15 1.85
N SER A 301 11.49 -8.21 2.38
CA SER A 301 10.58 -7.35 1.60
C SER A 301 10.52 -5.95 2.24
N ALA A 302 11.01 -4.95 1.51
CA ALA A 302 11.14 -3.59 2.00
C ALA A 302 10.12 -2.66 1.31
N SER A 303 8.95 -2.49 1.93
CA SER A 303 8.02 -1.43 1.51
C SER A 303 8.64 -0.05 1.80
N TYR A 304 8.40 0.95 0.94
CA TYR A 304 8.88 2.32 1.19
C TYR A 304 8.36 2.87 2.53
N ARG A 305 7.15 2.47 2.94
CA ARG A 305 6.50 2.83 4.22
C ARG A 305 7.36 2.52 5.45
N ALA A 306 8.17 1.46 5.36
CA ALA A 306 9.08 1.04 6.42
C ALA A 306 10.20 2.06 6.69
N LEU A 307 10.44 3.03 5.78
CA LEU A 307 11.40 4.11 5.96
C LEU A 307 10.85 5.30 6.78
N SER A 308 9.60 5.25 7.23
CA SER A 308 8.98 6.28 8.08
C SER A 308 9.80 6.61 9.33
N MET A 309 10.34 5.60 10.02
CA MET A 309 11.18 5.83 11.20
C MET A 309 12.50 6.52 10.82
N ALA A 310 13.13 6.10 9.72
CA ALA A 310 14.36 6.71 9.22
C ALA A 310 14.14 8.21 8.96
N PHE A 311 13.06 8.52 8.23
CA PHE A 311 12.66 9.88 7.94
C PHE A 311 12.43 10.72 9.21
N VAL A 312 11.66 10.21 10.18
CA VAL A 312 11.36 10.97 11.40
C VAL A 312 12.60 11.24 12.25
N MET A 313 13.53 10.29 12.35
CA MET A 313 14.80 10.54 13.04
C MET A 313 15.64 11.60 12.32
N ALA A 314 15.72 11.54 10.99
CA ALA A 314 16.39 12.57 10.18
C ALA A 314 15.69 13.94 10.30
N LEU A 315 14.36 13.97 10.41
CA LEU A 315 13.58 15.19 10.62
C LEU A 315 13.89 15.83 11.98
N VAL A 316 14.00 15.04 13.06
CA VAL A 316 14.42 15.56 14.38
C VAL A 316 15.81 16.20 14.28
N ALA A 317 16.75 15.53 13.62
CA ALA A 317 18.11 16.06 13.40
C ALA A 317 18.08 17.39 12.61
N ALA A 318 17.29 17.44 11.54
CA ALA A 318 17.11 18.64 10.72
C ALA A 318 16.45 19.79 11.47
N ASN A 319 15.47 19.50 12.33
CA ASN A 319 14.81 20.52 13.14
C ASN A 319 15.75 21.10 14.20
N MET A 320 16.60 20.27 14.83
CA MET A 320 17.65 20.74 15.74
C MET A 320 18.64 21.66 15.02
N ALA A 321 19.07 21.28 13.81
CA ALA A 321 19.95 22.10 13.00
C ALA A 321 19.27 23.43 12.63
N PHE A 322 18.03 23.38 12.12
CA PHE A 322 17.27 24.57 11.75
C PHE A 322 17.14 25.58 12.90
N ASP A 323 16.80 25.11 14.10
CA ASP A 323 16.65 25.97 15.26
C ASP A 323 17.96 26.71 15.59
N ALA A 324 19.10 26.01 15.48
CA ALA A 324 20.41 26.62 15.69
C ALA A 324 20.73 27.69 14.63
N ALA A 325 20.39 27.44 13.36
CA ALA A 325 20.56 28.41 12.28
C ALA A 325 19.67 29.65 12.48
N LEU A 326 18.42 29.45 12.84
CA LEU A 326 17.41 30.50 12.98
C LEU A 326 17.75 31.50 14.10
N ARG A 327 18.37 31.04 15.19
CA ARG A 327 18.87 31.93 16.27
C ARG A 327 19.97 32.87 15.78
N LYS A 328 20.74 32.46 14.76
CA LYS A 328 21.82 33.25 14.16
C LYS A 328 21.30 34.15 13.04
N TRP A 329 20.36 33.65 12.24
CA TRP A 329 19.87 34.29 11.03
C TRP A 329 18.36 34.40 11.07
N SER A 330 17.89 35.51 11.64
CA SER A 330 16.45 35.80 11.74
C SER A 330 15.75 35.85 10.37
N TRP A 331 16.44 36.19 9.27
CA TRP A 331 15.80 36.18 7.95
C TRP A 331 15.31 34.79 7.51
N LEU A 332 15.83 33.69 8.09
CA LEU A 332 15.34 32.33 7.84
C LEU A 332 13.89 32.11 8.27
N TRP A 333 13.26 33.04 9.01
CA TRP A 333 11.81 33.03 9.24
C TRP A 333 10.99 33.05 7.95
N ILE A 334 11.58 33.45 6.81
CA ILE A 334 10.90 33.42 5.52
C ILE A 334 10.56 31.99 5.07
N LEU A 335 11.36 30.98 5.45
CA LEU A 335 11.14 29.59 5.06
C LEU A 335 9.81 29.03 5.62
N PRO A 336 9.57 29.02 6.95
CA PRO A 336 8.28 28.58 7.48
C PRO A 336 7.11 29.47 7.04
N ALA A 337 7.34 30.75 6.75
CA ALA A 337 6.29 31.63 6.22
C ALA A 337 5.84 31.20 4.80
N LEU A 338 6.80 30.86 3.92
CA LEU A 338 6.53 30.32 2.59
C LEU A 338 5.86 28.94 2.62
N CYS A 339 6.10 28.15 3.66
CA CYS A 339 5.45 26.85 3.82
C CYS A 339 3.93 26.94 4.00
N ILE A 340 3.40 28.00 4.62
CA ILE A 340 1.96 28.11 4.91
C ILE A 340 1.09 28.10 3.64
N PRO A 341 1.30 28.98 2.64
CA PRO A 341 0.49 28.96 1.42
C PRO A 341 0.68 27.67 0.62
N LEU A 342 1.91 27.13 0.58
CA LEU A 342 2.18 25.85 -0.10
C LEU A 342 1.42 24.69 0.55
N LEU A 343 1.43 24.63 1.88
CA LEU A 343 0.67 23.65 2.65
C LEU A 343 -0.83 23.79 2.40
N ALA A 344 -1.36 25.01 2.40
CA ALA A 344 -2.78 25.26 2.17
C ALA A 344 -3.22 24.79 0.77
N VAL A 345 -2.46 25.15 -0.28
CA VAL A 345 -2.77 24.74 -1.66
C VAL A 345 -2.68 23.22 -1.80
N SER A 346 -1.60 22.61 -1.29
CA SER A 346 -1.42 21.15 -1.35
C SER A 346 -2.51 20.40 -0.58
N ALA A 347 -2.86 20.84 0.63
CA ALA A 347 -3.91 20.22 1.43
C ALA A 347 -5.29 20.28 0.75
N LEU A 348 -5.63 21.40 0.10
CA LEU A 348 -6.88 21.54 -0.64
C LEU A 348 -6.94 20.62 -1.87
N GLN A 349 -5.83 20.51 -2.59
CA GLN A 349 -5.71 19.58 -3.73
C GLN A 349 -5.86 18.13 -3.27
N THR A 350 -5.10 17.72 -2.24
CA THR A 350 -5.19 16.37 -1.68
C THR A 350 -6.62 16.05 -1.22
N ARG A 351 -7.30 16.99 -0.54
CA ARG A 351 -8.69 16.78 -0.14
C ARG A 351 -9.61 16.56 -1.34
N THR A 352 -9.46 17.34 -2.39
CA THR A 352 -10.30 17.25 -3.60
C THR A 352 -10.15 15.87 -4.25
N ASP A 353 -8.91 15.40 -4.37
CA ASP A 353 -8.60 14.09 -4.93
C ASP A 353 -9.18 12.94 -4.08
N TYR A 354 -9.12 13.04 -2.74
CA TYR A 354 -9.71 12.02 -1.84
C TYR A 354 -11.24 11.98 -1.91
N VAL A 355 -11.91 13.12 -2.08
CA VAL A 355 -13.36 13.16 -2.28
C VAL A 355 -13.74 12.43 -3.57
N GLN A 356 -13.02 12.64 -4.67
CA GLN A 356 -13.26 11.93 -5.94
C GLN A 356 -13.06 10.42 -5.81
N LEU A 357 -12.04 9.98 -5.07
CA LEU A 357 -11.83 8.57 -4.80
C LEU A 357 -12.95 7.97 -3.94
N LEU A 358 -13.45 8.70 -2.95
CA LEU A 358 -14.56 8.25 -2.13
C LEU A 358 -15.85 8.10 -2.95
N GLU A 359 -16.12 9.04 -3.85
CA GLU A 359 -17.26 8.97 -4.78
C GLU A 359 -17.15 7.74 -5.70
N ALA A 360 -15.96 7.45 -6.23
CA ALA A 360 -15.72 6.26 -7.04
C ALA A 360 -15.89 4.96 -6.24
N GLN A 361 -15.44 4.90 -4.99
CA GLN A 361 -15.68 3.75 -4.11
C GLN A 361 -17.17 3.57 -3.80
N ALA A 362 -17.89 4.66 -3.54
CA ALA A 362 -19.33 4.62 -3.27
C ALA A 362 -20.13 4.12 -4.49
N ALA A 363 -19.71 4.49 -5.71
CA ALA A 363 -20.28 3.96 -6.94
C ALA A 363 -20.05 2.44 -7.07
N ARG A 364 -18.84 1.96 -6.80
CA ARG A 364 -18.53 0.51 -6.78
C ARG A 364 -19.37 -0.24 -5.75
N ASP A 365 -19.50 0.32 -4.55
CA ASP A 365 -20.31 -0.29 -3.48
C ASP A 365 -21.79 -0.38 -3.88
N ALA A 366 -22.30 0.63 -4.58
CA ALA A 366 -23.66 0.62 -5.12
C ALA A 366 -23.85 -0.43 -6.22
N ASP A 367 -22.87 -0.58 -7.13
CA ASP A 367 -22.89 -1.58 -8.19
C ASP A 367 -22.89 -3.00 -7.61
N VAL A 368 -22.06 -3.27 -6.59
CA VAL A 368 -22.04 -4.56 -5.88
C VAL A 368 -23.38 -4.85 -5.22
N LYS A 369 -23.93 -3.90 -4.47
CA LYS A 369 -25.24 -4.08 -3.80
C LYS A 369 -26.36 -4.33 -4.82
N ALA A 370 -26.36 -3.59 -5.94
CA ALA A 370 -27.33 -3.78 -7.00
C ALA A 370 -27.19 -5.17 -7.66
N ALA A 371 -25.96 -5.66 -7.85
CA ALA A 371 -25.71 -7.01 -8.35
C ALA A 371 -26.19 -8.10 -7.38
N GLN A 372 -25.92 -7.94 -6.08
CA GLN A 372 -26.42 -8.84 -5.04
C GLN A 372 -27.95 -8.90 -5.01
N GLN A 373 -28.63 -7.75 -5.15
CA GLN A 373 -30.09 -7.69 -5.24
C GLN A 373 -30.64 -8.40 -6.48
N ARG A 374 -29.86 -8.47 -7.57
CA ARG A 374 -30.21 -9.24 -8.78
C ARG A 374 -29.89 -10.73 -8.68
N GLY A 375 -29.31 -11.20 -7.57
CA GLY A 375 -28.82 -12.58 -7.43
C GLY A 375 -27.57 -12.87 -8.29
N GLU A 376 -26.84 -11.83 -8.71
CA GLU A 376 -25.57 -12.00 -9.42
C GLU A 376 -24.47 -12.31 -8.40
N HIS A 377 -23.79 -13.44 -8.59
CA HIS A 377 -22.64 -13.83 -7.75
C HIS A 377 -21.30 -13.29 -8.28
N ILE A 378 -21.36 -12.58 -9.42
CA ILE A 378 -20.20 -12.06 -10.16
C ILE A 378 -20.45 -10.61 -10.51
N VAL A 379 -19.57 -9.72 -10.03
CA VAL A 379 -19.68 -8.27 -10.24
C VAL A 379 -18.48 -7.76 -11.02
N PHE A 380 -18.73 -6.90 -12.00
CA PHE A 380 -17.69 -6.17 -12.71
C PHE A 380 -17.60 -4.74 -12.16
N LEU A 381 -16.41 -4.34 -11.70
CA LEU A 381 -16.19 -3.06 -11.04
C LEU A 381 -15.52 -2.06 -12.00
N THR A 382 -16.04 -0.85 -12.09
CA THR A 382 -15.45 0.27 -12.84
C THR A 382 -14.09 0.66 -12.28
N GLU A 383 -13.12 0.99 -13.14
CA GLU A 383 -11.81 1.50 -12.72
C GLU A 383 -11.92 2.80 -11.91
N TYR A 384 -10.98 3.03 -10.99
CA TYR A 384 -10.89 4.31 -10.30
C TYR A 384 -10.47 5.40 -11.28
N PRO A 385 -11.03 6.62 -11.17
CA PRO A 385 -10.65 7.72 -12.04
C PRO A 385 -9.14 8.00 -11.97
N ALA A 386 -8.58 8.47 -13.07
CA ALA A 386 -7.20 8.90 -13.09
C ALA A 386 -7.01 10.12 -12.19
N VAL A 387 -6.43 9.91 -11.01
CA VAL A 387 -6.11 11.01 -10.10
C VAL A 387 -4.88 11.77 -10.61
N ARG A 388 -4.97 13.11 -10.66
CA ARG A 388 -3.92 13.97 -11.23
C ARG A 388 -2.57 13.83 -10.51
N HIS A 389 -2.59 13.60 -9.21
CA HIS A 389 -1.37 13.58 -8.39
C HIS A 389 -1.00 12.16 -7.94
N LYS A 390 -0.53 11.31 -8.85
CA LYS A 390 -0.18 9.90 -8.57
C LYS A 390 0.75 9.71 -7.36
N ASN A 391 1.63 10.68 -7.07
CA ASN A 391 2.54 10.65 -5.92
C ASN A 391 1.82 10.72 -4.55
N PHE A 392 0.50 10.99 -4.56
CA PHE A 392 -0.32 11.11 -3.36
C PHE A 392 -1.21 9.89 -3.12
N PHE A 393 -1.18 8.89 -4.00
CA PHE A 393 -2.16 7.80 -4.00
C PHE A 393 -1.52 6.44 -4.22
N PHE A 394 -1.94 5.49 -3.39
CA PHE A 394 -1.66 4.07 -3.59
C PHE A 394 -2.61 3.50 -4.65
N LEU A 395 -2.45 3.92 -5.91
CA LEU A 395 -3.33 3.53 -7.01
C LEU A 395 -3.07 2.12 -7.52
N ASP A 396 -1.88 1.56 -7.28
CA ASP A 396 -1.50 0.23 -7.81
C ASP A 396 -2.38 -0.90 -7.26
N THR A 397 -2.95 -0.72 -6.06
CA THR A 397 -3.94 -1.65 -5.49
C THR A 397 -5.38 -1.33 -5.87
N LEU A 398 -5.66 -0.11 -6.29
CA LEU A 398 -6.98 0.34 -6.74
C LEU A 398 -7.23 0.05 -8.24
N ARG A 399 -6.15 -0.14 -9.01
CA ARG A 399 -6.13 -0.35 -10.46
C ARG A 399 -6.01 -1.81 -10.92
N GLY A 400 -6.25 -2.77 -10.03
CA GLY A 400 -6.50 -4.16 -10.42
C GLY A 400 -5.29 -4.94 -10.93
N ASN A 401 -4.17 -4.93 -10.21
CA ASN A 401 -3.20 -6.01 -10.39
C ASN A 401 -3.87 -7.34 -9.96
N PRO A 402 -3.97 -8.38 -10.83
CA PRO A 402 -4.90 -9.51 -10.66
C PRO A 402 -4.56 -10.53 -9.55
N VAL A 403 -3.78 -10.17 -8.53
CA VAL A 403 -3.35 -11.07 -7.45
C VAL A 403 -3.48 -10.36 -6.10
N PRO A 404 -4.07 -10.95 -5.03
CA PRO A 404 -5.31 -11.72 -4.91
C PRO A 404 -6.50 -10.80 -4.54
N TRP A 405 -6.50 -9.57 -5.05
CA TRP A 405 -7.53 -8.57 -4.74
C TRP A 405 -8.97 -9.04 -5.01
N PRO A 406 -9.26 -9.76 -6.12
CA PRO A 406 -10.59 -10.32 -6.38
C PRO A 406 -11.14 -11.18 -5.24
N SER A 407 -10.33 -12.05 -4.62
CA SER A 407 -10.83 -13.01 -3.62
C SER A 407 -11.07 -12.35 -2.26
N GLN A 408 -10.25 -11.37 -1.88
CA GLN A 408 -10.40 -10.62 -0.63
C GLN A 408 -11.59 -9.66 -0.69
N PHE A 409 -11.74 -8.95 -1.80
CA PHE A 409 -12.91 -8.11 -2.08
C PHE A 409 -14.18 -8.97 -2.12
N SER A 410 -14.14 -10.10 -2.83
CA SER A 410 -15.29 -11.02 -2.88
C SER A 410 -15.67 -11.52 -1.49
N ARG A 411 -14.69 -11.90 -0.65
CA ARG A 411 -14.94 -12.33 0.74
C ARG A 411 -15.59 -11.22 1.58
N TRP A 412 -15.15 -9.97 1.44
CA TRP A 412 -15.73 -8.83 2.15
C TRP A 412 -17.22 -8.64 1.84
N TYR A 413 -17.60 -8.72 0.56
CA TYR A 413 -19.00 -8.58 0.14
C TYR A 413 -19.78 -9.90 0.17
N GLY A 414 -19.16 -11.04 0.45
CA GLY A 414 -19.82 -12.36 0.37
C GLY A 414 -20.15 -12.78 -1.07
N LEU A 415 -19.33 -12.40 -2.04
CA LEU A 415 -19.43 -12.78 -3.45
C LEU A 415 -18.63 -14.06 -3.74
N GLU A 416 -18.98 -14.81 -4.78
CA GLU A 416 -18.17 -15.94 -5.24
C GLU A 416 -16.92 -15.42 -5.98
N ASN A 417 -17.08 -14.43 -6.86
CA ASN A 417 -15.98 -13.78 -7.58
C ASN A 417 -16.31 -12.31 -7.91
N ALA A 418 -15.28 -11.46 -8.02
CA ALA A 418 -15.40 -10.07 -8.46
C ALA A 418 -14.29 -9.77 -9.47
N TYR A 419 -14.63 -9.15 -10.59
CA TYR A 419 -13.69 -8.82 -11.67
C TYR A 419 -13.62 -7.30 -11.85
N LEU A 420 -12.42 -6.79 -12.17
CA LEU A 420 -12.26 -5.38 -12.49
C LEU A 420 -12.49 -5.19 -14.00
N LEU A 421 -13.40 -4.29 -14.37
CA LEU A 421 -13.53 -3.82 -15.75
C LEU A 421 -12.34 -2.92 -16.03
N MET A 422 -11.38 -3.41 -16.81
CA MET A 422 -10.44 -2.52 -17.47
C MET A 422 -11.19 -1.84 -18.61
N ASP A 423 -11.14 -0.52 -18.67
CA ASP A 423 -11.76 0.26 -19.76
C ASP A 423 -11.10 -0.12 -21.08
N ALA A 424 -11.70 -1.06 -21.81
CA ALA A 424 -11.48 -1.18 -23.24
C ALA A 424 -12.20 0.01 -23.88
N THR A 425 -11.44 0.97 -24.42
CA THR A 425 -12.00 2.06 -25.23
C THR A 425 -13.02 1.47 -26.22
N PRO A 426 -14.29 1.92 -26.22
CA PRO A 426 -15.29 1.36 -27.11
C PRO A 426 -14.90 1.69 -28.55
N GLY A 427 -14.52 0.66 -29.31
CA GLY A 427 -14.62 0.73 -30.77
C GLY A 427 -16.10 0.61 -31.13
N THR A 428 -16.64 1.57 -31.86
CA THR A 428 -17.99 1.47 -32.44
C THR A 428 -18.05 0.27 -33.38
N LEU A 429 -18.80 -0.76 -33.00
CA LEU A 429 -19.26 -1.81 -33.91
C LEU A 429 -20.38 -1.23 -34.76
N THR A 430 -20.04 -0.74 -35.96
CA THR A 430 -21.06 -0.42 -36.98
C THR A 430 -21.42 -1.68 -37.75
N ASP A 431 -22.71 -1.86 -37.93
CA ASP A 431 -23.35 -3.01 -38.56
C ASP A 431 -22.82 -3.31 -39.96
N THR A 432 -22.85 -4.59 -40.32
CA THR A 432 -22.48 -5.23 -41.60
C THR A 432 -20.98 -5.53 -41.84
N ALA A 433 -20.72 -6.83 -42.04
CA ALA A 433 -19.45 -7.51 -42.32
C ALA A 433 -18.52 -7.75 -41.11
N SER A 434 -17.97 -8.97 -41.04
CA SER A 434 -17.01 -9.44 -40.04
C SER A 434 -15.88 -8.42 -39.82
N GLN A 435 -15.92 -7.68 -38.72
CA GLN A 435 -14.86 -6.74 -38.38
C GLN A 435 -13.91 -7.33 -37.33
N ARG A 436 -12.62 -7.08 -37.58
CA ARG A 436 -11.48 -7.56 -36.81
C ARG A 436 -11.20 -6.56 -35.69
N TRP A 437 -11.34 -6.98 -34.43
CA TRP A 437 -10.80 -6.21 -33.32
C TRP A 437 -9.28 -6.40 -33.32
N THR A 438 -8.48 -5.34 -33.41
CA THR A 438 -7.02 -5.40 -33.20
C THR A 438 -6.68 -4.52 -32.02
N GLY A 439 -6.51 -5.13 -30.85
CA GLY A 439 -6.09 -4.46 -29.63
C GLY A 439 -5.31 -5.44 -28.77
N SER A 440 -4.06 -5.09 -28.44
CA SER A 440 -3.20 -5.92 -27.61
C SER A 440 -3.59 -5.76 -26.14
N LEU A 441 -4.29 -6.75 -25.57
CA LEU A 441 -4.41 -6.91 -24.12
C LEU A 441 -3.19 -7.69 -23.62
N PRO A 442 -2.41 -7.16 -22.64
CA PRO A 442 -1.32 -7.92 -22.04
C PRO A 442 -1.92 -8.92 -21.04
N VAL A 443 -2.32 -10.10 -21.52
CA VAL A 443 -2.99 -11.12 -20.69
C VAL A 443 -1.99 -11.97 -19.89
N MET A 444 -0.72 -12.00 -20.29
CA MET A 444 0.42 -12.53 -19.53
C MET A 444 1.72 -12.02 -20.19
N GLN A 445 2.87 -12.07 -19.51
CA GLN A 445 4.16 -11.77 -20.16
C GLN A 445 4.37 -12.74 -21.35
N GLY A 446 4.19 -12.23 -22.57
CA GLY A 446 4.41 -12.96 -23.81
C GLY A 446 3.18 -13.58 -24.47
N ILE A 447 1.94 -13.28 -24.07
CA ILE A 447 0.73 -13.67 -24.83
C ILE A 447 -0.16 -12.44 -25.04
N SER A 448 -0.43 -12.11 -26.30
CA SER A 448 -1.27 -10.99 -26.73
C SER A 448 -2.56 -11.47 -27.41
N LEU A 449 -3.71 -10.91 -27.00
CA LEU A 449 -4.97 -11.10 -27.75
C LEU A 449 -4.87 -10.32 -29.07
N GLN A 450 -5.02 -11.00 -30.21
CA GLN A 450 -4.86 -10.40 -31.54
C GLN A 450 -6.20 -10.05 -32.19
N GLY A 451 -7.29 -10.67 -31.74
CA GLY A 451 -8.63 -10.24 -32.12
C GLY A 451 -9.76 -11.14 -31.68
N VAL A 452 -10.95 -10.55 -31.67
CA VAL A 452 -12.23 -11.22 -31.42
C VAL A 452 -13.08 -11.06 -32.67
N TYR A 453 -13.60 -12.17 -33.20
CA TYR A 453 -14.49 -12.21 -34.35
C TYR A 453 -15.87 -12.63 -33.89
N VAL A 454 -16.88 -11.82 -34.19
CA VAL A 454 -18.29 -12.14 -33.93
C VAL A 454 -19.00 -12.26 -35.27
N THR A 455 -19.53 -13.44 -35.57
CA THR A 455 -20.34 -13.65 -36.78
C THR A 455 -21.79 -13.86 -36.36
N PRO A 456 -22.72 -12.99 -36.79
CA PRO A 456 -24.15 -13.22 -36.62
C PRO A 456 -24.57 -14.44 -37.44
N ARG A 457 -25.35 -15.35 -36.84
CA ARG A 457 -26.10 -16.38 -37.57
C ARG A 457 -27.53 -16.44 -37.04
N ASP A 458 -28.46 -16.87 -37.89
CA ASP A 458 -29.89 -17.04 -37.60
C ASP A 458 -30.22 -17.95 -36.40
N LYS A 459 -29.22 -18.63 -35.81
CA LYS A 459 -29.36 -19.54 -34.66
C LYS A 459 -28.42 -19.23 -33.48
N GLY A 460 -27.75 -18.08 -33.49
CA GLY A 460 -26.84 -17.63 -32.43
C GLY A 460 -25.51 -17.08 -32.95
N ASN A 461 -24.85 -16.26 -32.14
CA ASN A 461 -23.58 -15.63 -32.48
C ASN A 461 -22.40 -16.60 -32.27
N VAL A 462 -21.49 -16.69 -33.24
CA VAL A 462 -20.22 -17.39 -33.07
C VAL A 462 -19.17 -16.36 -32.67
N VAL A 463 -18.48 -16.57 -31.56
CA VAL A 463 -17.40 -15.70 -31.07
C VAL A 463 -16.10 -16.48 -31.13
N ALA A 464 -15.12 -16.01 -31.90
CA ALA A 464 -13.78 -16.58 -31.97
C ALA A 464 -12.76 -15.60 -31.39
N ALA A 465 -11.88 -16.06 -30.51
CA ALA A 465 -10.79 -15.26 -29.95
C ALA A 465 -9.44 -15.85 -30.37
N VAL A 466 -8.54 -15.00 -30.87
CA VAL A 466 -7.21 -15.39 -31.35
C VAL A 466 -6.15 -14.85 -30.40
N PHE A 467 -5.32 -15.73 -29.87
CA PHE A 467 -4.19 -15.38 -29.00
C PHE A 467 -2.88 -15.65 -29.74
N GLN A 468 -1.87 -14.79 -29.54
CA GLN A 468 -0.53 -14.95 -30.09
C GLN A 468 0.49 -14.93 -28.97
N ASP A 469 1.40 -15.91 -28.95
CA ASP A 469 2.58 -15.89 -28.10
C ASP A 469 3.63 -14.96 -28.73
N ASP A 470 4.10 -13.93 -28.03
CA ASP A 470 5.05 -12.94 -28.55
C ASP A 470 6.42 -13.56 -28.89
N LYS A 471 6.69 -14.80 -28.45
CA LYS A 471 7.92 -15.55 -28.74
C LYS A 471 7.76 -16.62 -29.85
N LYS A 472 6.56 -16.83 -30.39
CA LYS A 472 6.28 -17.83 -31.45
C LYS A 472 5.25 -17.32 -32.47
N ALA A 473 5.19 -17.93 -33.66
CA ALA A 473 4.08 -17.67 -34.59
C ALA A 473 2.78 -18.24 -33.99
N ILE A 474 1.64 -17.58 -34.27
CA ILE A 474 0.28 -17.90 -33.75
C ILE A 474 0.07 -19.42 -33.66
N ASP A 475 -0.07 -19.95 -32.44
CA ASP A 475 -0.16 -21.40 -32.23
C ASP A 475 -1.60 -21.88 -31.92
N GLU A 476 -2.53 -21.02 -31.47
CA GLU A 476 -3.88 -21.47 -31.04
C GLU A 476 -5.03 -20.48 -31.37
N ILE A 477 -6.15 -21.01 -31.87
CA ILE A 477 -7.40 -20.27 -32.14
C ILE A 477 -8.54 -20.94 -31.39
N PHE A 478 -9.28 -20.18 -30.57
CA PHE A 478 -10.41 -20.69 -29.80
C PHE A 478 -11.74 -20.27 -30.44
N PHE A 479 -12.64 -21.25 -30.62
CA PHE A 479 -13.99 -21.03 -31.15
C PHE A 479 -15.03 -21.27 -30.05
N PHE A 480 -15.90 -20.29 -29.82
CA PHE A 480 -17.04 -20.40 -28.93
C PHE A 480 -18.34 -20.20 -29.73
N THR A 481 -19.32 -21.09 -29.53
CA THR A 481 -20.65 -20.94 -30.14
C THR A 481 -21.64 -20.54 -29.05
N VAL A 482 -22.34 -19.41 -29.23
CA VAL A 482 -23.37 -18.94 -28.30
C VAL A 482 -24.73 -19.22 -28.92
N ALA A 483 -25.42 -20.26 -28.45
CA ALA A 483 -26.78 -20.59 -28.91
C ALA A 483 -27.81 -19.67 -28.24
N GLN A 484 -28.76 -19.14 -29.02
CA GLN A 484 -29.81 -18.25 -28.52
C GLN A 484 -30.97 -19.00 -27.83
N ASP A 485 -31.12 -20.31 -28.09
CA ASP A 485 -32.23 -21.12 -27.63
C ASP A 485 -31.88 -21.93 -26.37
N SER A 486 -32.71 -21.79 -25.31
CA SER A 486 -32.57 -22.50 -24.04
C SER A 486 -32.72 -24.02 -24.12
N SER A 487 -33.11 -24.56 -25.27
CA SER A 487 -33.22 -26.01 -25.50
C SER A 487 -31.94 -26.64 -26.09
N MET A 488 -30.98 -25.84 -26.55
CA MET A 488 -29.71 -26.34 -27.09
C MET A 488 -28.56 -26.12 -26.10
N ILE A 489 -28.01 -27.23 -25.60
CA ILE A 489 -26.79 -27.25 -24.77
C ILE A 489 -25.63 -26.63 -25.58
N PRO A 490 -24.92 -25.61 -25.06
CA PRO A 490 -23.72 -25.09 -25.72
C PRO A 490 -22.64 -26.18 -25.76
N LYS A 491 -22.13 -26.49 -26.94
CA LYS A 491 -20.99 -27.39 -27.13
C LYS A 491 -19.71 -26.56 -27.26
N ALA A 492 -18.81 -26.65 -26.29
CA ALA A 492 -17.43 -26.19 -26.47
C ALA A 492 -16.65 -27.25 -27.25
N ALA A 493 -16.01 -26.87 -28.35
CA ALA A 493 -15.10 -27.72 -29.10
C ALA A 493 -13.71 -27.10 -29.06
N THR A 494 -12.74 -27.81 -28.51
CA THR A 494 -11.33 -27.41 -28.54
C THR A 494 -10.67 -28.08 -29.74
N HIS A 495 -10.21 -27.30 -30.72
CA HIS A 495 -9.46 -27.82 -31.86
C HIS A 495 -8.04 -27.25 -31.87
N LEU A 496 -7.04 -28.12 -31.87
CA LEU A 496 -5.65 -27.79 -32.15
C LEU A 496 -5.41 -27.96 -33.65
N LEU A 497 -5.20 -26.87 -34.39
CA LEU A 497 -4.83 -26.94 -35.82
C LEU A 497 -3.30 -27.02 -35.97
N PRO A 498 -2.76 -27.88 -36.84
CA PRO A 498 -1.32 -27.92 -37.11
C PRO A 498 -0.82 -26.61 -37.74
N GLN A 499 0.34 -26.13 -37.28
CA GLN A 499 0.99 -24.85 -37.67
C GLN A 499 1.12 -24.62 -39.19
N LYS A 500 1.16 -25.70 -40.00
CA LYS A 500 1.29 -25.63 -41.47
C LYS A 500 -0.01 -25.26 -42.21
N GLN A 501 -1.18 -25.36 -41.57
CA GLN A 501 -2.47 -25.08 -42.22
C GLN A 501 -3.01 -23.67 -41.90
N LEU A 502 -2.47 -23.02 -40.87
CA LEU A 502 -2.93 -21.71 -40.38
C LEU A 502 -2.89 -20.57 -41.42
N PRO A 503 -1.83 -20.41 -42.24
CA PRO A 503 -1.76 -19.30 -43.21
C PRO A 503 -2.82 -19.40 -44.33
N ALA A 504 -3.24 -20.62 -44.69
CA ALA A 504 -4.26 -20.87 -45.71
C ALA A 504 -5.69 -20.67 -45.15
N LEU A 505 -5.90 -20.96 -43.86
CA LEU A 505 -7.17 -20.69 -43.16
C LEU A 505 -7.39 -19.19 -42.89
N LEU A 506 -6.33 -18.42 -42.64
CA LEU A 506 -6.41 -16.97 -42.39
C LEU A 506 -6.76 -16.13 -43.64
N THR A 507 -6.70 -16.74 -44.83
CA THR A 507 -6.95 -16.08 -46.12
C THR A 507 -8.22 -16.57 -46.82
N SER A 508 -8.93 -17.55 -46.24
CA SER A 508 -10.15 -18.13 -46.82
C SER A 508 -11.43 -17.61 -46.14
N PRO A 509 -12.57 -17.55 -46.86
CA PRO A 509 -13.85 -17.13 -46.28
C PRO A 509 -14.26 -18.05 -45.13
N PHE A 510 -14.63 -17.46 -43.99
CA PHE A 510 -14.91 -18.18 -42.73
C PHE A 510 -16.00 -19.27 -42.86
N GLU A 511 -16.92 -19.13 -43.82
CA GLU A 511 -17.93 -20.15 -44.12
C GLU A 511 -17.34 -21.51 -44.49
N LYS A 512 -16.20 -21.53 -45.21
CA LYS A 512 -15.52 -22.75 -45.65
C LYS A 512 -14.80 -23.48 -44.50
N ILE A 513 -14.35 -22.73 -43.49
CA ILE A 513 -13.71 -23.25 -42.27
C ILE A 513 -14.76 -23.97 -41.40
N SER A 514 -15.99 -23.45 -41.37
CA SER A 514 -17.07 -24.00 -40.54
C SER A 514 -17.62 -25.34 -41.05
N SER A 515 -17.59 -25.61 -42.36
CA SER A 515 -18.08 -26.89 -42.91
C SER A 515 -17.13 -28.06 -42.70
N GLU A 516 -15.80 -27.82 -42.71
CA GLU A 516 -14.81 -28.91 -42.58
C GLU A 516 -14.58 -29.38 -41.14
N LEU A 517 -14.76 -28.50 -40.15
CA LEU A 517 -14.53 -28.81 -38.73
C LEU A 517 -15.71 -29.51 -38.05
N PHE A 518 -16.95 -29.26 -38.48
CA PHE A 518 -18.16 -29.73 -37.78
C PHE A 518 -18.61 -31.15 -38.16
N ASP A 519 -18.11 -31.74 -39.25
CA ASP A 519 -18.52 -33.08 -39.72
C ASP A 519 -17.87 -34.25 -38.96
N ARG A 520 -16.95 -33.98 -38.01
CA ARG A 520 -16.18 -35.02 -37.33
C ARG A 520 -16.03 -34.78 -35.84
N THR A 521 -17.08 -34.95 -35.02
CA THR A 521 -16.86 -35.20 -33.57
C THR A 521 -18.08 -35.71 -32.78
N ARG A 522 -17.86 -36.73 -31.94
CA ARG A 522 -18.67 -37.11 -30.77
C ARG A 522 -17.83 -36.81 -29.51
N ILE A 523 -18.34 -36.07 -28.53
CA ILE A 523 -17.65 -35.78 -27.25
C ILE A 523 -18.66 -35.68 -26.07
N ALA A 524 -18.22 -36.11 -24.87
CA ALA A 524 -18.94 -36.25 -23.60
C ALA A 524 -18.97 -34.97 -22.73
N ILE A 525 -19.89 -34.94 -21.75
CA ILE A 525 -20.34 -33.77 -20.96
C ILE A 525 -20.01 -33.93 -19.46
N GLY A 526 -19.63 -32.84 -18.78
CA GLY A 526 -19.69 -32.66 -17.31
C GLY A 526 -20.77 -31.63 -16.91
N PRO A 527 -21.33 -31.67 -15.68
CA PRO A 527 -22.63 -31.05 -15.38
C PRO A 527 -22.56 -29.52 -15.16
N ASN A 528 -23.56 -28.81 -15.72
CA ASN A 528 -23.82 -27.38 -15.54
C ASN A 528 -24.85 -27.13 -14.41
N THR A 529 -24.65 -26.09 -13.62
CA THR A 529 -25.67 -25.46 -12.77
C THR A 529 -26.42 -24.39 -13.57
N THR A 530 -27.74 -24.54 -13.71
CA THR A 530 -28.65 -23.57 -14.35
C THR A 530 -29.13 -22.50 -13.37
N MET A 531 -29.05 -21.22 -13.75
CA MET A 531 -29.60 -20.06 -13.02
C MET A 531 -30.80 -19.43 -13.78
N PRO A 532 -31.75 -18.75 -13.10
CA PRO A 532 -33.03 -18.32 -13.68
C PRO A 532 -32.96 -17.09 -14.62
N GLN A 533 -34.02 -16.87 -15.40
CA GLN A 533 -34.07 -15.98 -16.58
C GLN A 533 -34.05 -14.46 -16.27
N GLY A 534 -33.15 -13.74 -16.96
CA GLY A 534 -33.06 -12.28 -17.07
C GLY A 534 -31.59 -11.83 -17.16
N ASN A 535 -31.18 -11.08 -18.20
CA ASN A 535 -29.76 -10.74 -18.50
C ASN A 535 -28.80 -11.96 -18.45
N LYS A 536 -28.75 -12.76 -19.53
CA LYS A 536 -27.85 -13.91 -19.59
C LYS A 536 -26.39 -13.46 -19.71
N THR A 537 -25.65 -13.49 -18.60
CA THR A 537 -24.19 -13.51 -18.63
C THR A 537 -23.76 -14.98 -18.72
N THR A 538 -23.25 -15.42 -19.87
CA THR A 538 -22.76 -16.80 -20.05
C THR A 538 -21.24 -16.78 -19.99
N MET A 539 -20.67 -17.48 -19.00
CA MET A 539 -19.23 -17.58 -18.85
C MET A 539 -18.68 -18.77 -19.63
N TYR A 540 -17.62 -18.55 -20.40
CA TYR A 540 -16.89 -19.60 -21.10
C TYR A 540 -15.50 -19.71 -20.48
N TYR A 541 -15.11 -20.90 -20.04
CA TYR A 541 -13.76 -21.15 -19.53
C TYR A 541 -12.96 -21.89 -20.60
N ALA A 542 -11.75 -21.41 -20.90
CA ALA A 542 -10.78 -22.14 -21.70
C ALA A 542 -9.57 -22.50 -20.83
N LYS A 543 -9.33 -23.80 -20.63
CA LYS A 543 -8.11 -24.25 -19.94
C LYS A 543 -7.00 -24.37 -20.98
N LEU A 544 -5.99 -23.51 -20.88
CA LEU A 544 -4.82 -23.54 -21.75
C LEU A 544 -3.74 -24.46 -21.17
N HIS A 545 -3.25 -25.39 -21.99
CA HIS A 545 -2.13 -26.26 -21.64
C HIS A 545 -0.90 -25.89 -22.48
N PRO A 546 -0.09 -24.90 -22.05
CA PRO A 546 1.16 -24.61 -22.75
C PRO A 546 2.09 -25.82 -22.64
N ARG A 547 2.55 -26.34 -23.79
CA ARG A 547 3.59 -27.38 -23.82
C ARG A 547 4.89 -26.81 -23.23
N GLY A 548 5.19 -27.17 -21.98
CA GLY A 548 6.49 -26.94 -21.34
C GLY A 548 6.58 -25.80 -20.33
N GLY A 549 5.46 -25.28 -19.79
CA GLY A 549 5.47 -24.23 -18.77
C GLY A 549 4.36 -24.40 -17.73
N THR A 550 4.48 -23.67 -16.61
CA THR A 550 3.54 -23.67 -15.47
C THR A 550 2.10 -23.40 -15.93
N GLU A 551 1.15 -24.18 -15.40
CA GLU A 551 -0.28 -24.07 -15.71
C GLU A 551 -0.80 -22.65 -15.47
N GLY A 552 -1.44 -22.05 -16.49
CA GLY A 552 -2.15 -20.79 -16.38
C GLY A 552 -3.57 -20.96 -16.92
N ASN A 553 -4.58 -20.70 -16.09
CA ASN A 553 -5.96 -20.64 -16.53
C ASN A 553 -6.21 -19.25 -17.14
N ILE A 554 -6.64 -19.16 -18.40
CA ILE A 554 -7.15 -17.91 -18.98
C ILE A 554 -8.68 -18.02 -18.98
N ALA A 555 -9.35 -17.16 -18.21
CA ALA A 555 -10.80 -17.04 -18.27
C ALA A 555 -11.14 -15.92 -19.26
N LEU A 556 -11.74 -16.26 -20.41
CA LEU A 556 -12.32 -15.28 -21.32
C LEU A 556 -13.77 -15.09 -20.93
N ILE A 557 -14.10 -14.00 -20.24
CA ILE A 557 -15.49 -13.76 -19.85
C ILE A 557 -16.17 -12.98 -20.97
N ILE A 558 -17.30 -13.48 -21.47
CA ILE A 558 -18.07 -12.81 -22.52
C ILE A 558 -19.40 -12.36 -21.93
N ARG A 559 -19.57 -11.05 -21.71
CA ARG A 559 -20.88 -10.51 -21.34
C ARG A 559 -21.63 -10.14 -22.60
N ILE A 560 -22.80 -10.76 -22.79
CA ILE A 560 -23.71 -10.43 -23.89
C ILE A 560 -24.88 -9.64 -23.33
N LYS A 561 -24.94 -8.36 -23.64
CA LYS A 561 -26.10 -7.52 -23.28
C LYS A 561 -26.98 -7.40 -24.52
N ALA A 562 -28.16 -8.02 -24.47
CA ALA A 562 -29.17 -7.85 -25.51
C ALA A 562 -29.98 -6.58 -25.21
N ALA A 563 -29.94 -5.61 -26.12
CA ALA A 563 -30.78 -4.41 -26.07
C ALA A 563 -31.47 -4.26 -27.43
N GLY A 564 -32.69 -4.81 -27.57
CA GLY A 564 -33.37 -4.89 -28.86
C GLY A 564 -32.74 -5.93 -29.80
N GLU A 565 -32.63 -5.62 -31.10
CA GLU A 565 -32.04 -6.49 -32.14
C GLU A 565 -30.50 -6.51 -32.11
N THR A 566 -29.86 -5.70 -31.25
CA THR A 566 -28.41 -5.54 -31.22
C THR A 566 -27.81 -6.29 -30.02
N ALA A 567 -26.86 -7.19 -30.29
CA ALA A 567 -26.12 -7.92 -29.26
C ALA A 567 -24.74 -7.26 -29.04
N TYR A 568 -24.49 -6.79 -27.83
CA TYR A 568 -23.18 -6.27 -27.46
C TYR A 568 -22.35 -7.39 -26.85
N VAL A 569 -21.22 -7.73 -27.47
CA VAL A 569 -20.26 -8.73 -26.97
C VAL A 569 -19.11 -8.00 -26.30
N GLN A 570 -18.98 -8.13 -24.98
CA GLN A 570 -17.86 -7.58 -24.23
C GLN A 570 -16.98 -8.75 -23.78
N CYS A 571 -15.77 -8.84 -24.34
CA CYS A 571 -14.76 -9.84 -23.98
C CYS A 571 -13.83 -9.27 -22.90
N PHE A 572 -13.61 -10.04 -21.84
CA PHE A 572 -12.73 -9.72 -20.71
C PHE A 572 -11.56 -10.68 -20.64
#